data_AF-A0A962RYV5-F1
#
_entry.id   AF-A0A962RYV5-F1
#
_cell.length_a   1.000
_cell.length_b   1.000
_cell.length_c   1.000
_cell.angle_alpha   90.00
_cell.angle_beta   90.00
_cell.angle_gamma   90.00
#
_symmetry.space_group_name_H-M   'P 1'
#
loop_
_entity.id
_entity.type
_entity.pdbx_description
1 polymer ?
#
loop_
_entity_poly.entity_id
_entity_poly.type
_entity_poly.pdbx_seq_one_letter_code
_entity_poly.pdbx_strand_id
1 'polypeptide(L)' 'MRVIGLLLAAGSARRFGADKLLARLPGGDTVLATSAGRLVAAVDAALAVVPAADHARARLLDELGLP' A
#
# COMPACT_ATOMS: atom_id res chain seq x y z
N MET A 1 17.73 11.33 13.66
CA MET A 1 16.80 11.86 12.63
C MET A 1 15.84 10.73 12.27
N ARG A 2 14.54 10.99 12.17
CA ARG A 2 13.51 9.96 11.90
C ARG A 2 13.01 10.08 10.47
N VAL A 3 12.92 8.97 9.75
CA VAL A 3 12.42 8.89 8.36
C VAL A 3 11.04 8.27 8.38
N ILE A 4 10.07 8.94 7.74
CA ILE A 4 8.70 8.45 7.59
C ILE A 4 8.43 8.12 6.12
N GLY A 5 8.01 6.89 5.87
CA GLY A 5 7.57 6.41 4.56
C GLY A 5 6.10 6.70 4.31
N LEU A 6 5.74 7.09 3.08
CA LEU A 6 4.35 7.28 2.67
C LEU A 6 4.02 6.37 1.49
N LEU A 7 2.99 5.53 1.65
CA LEU A 7 2.44 4.73 0.56
C LEU A 7 1.16 5.37 0.03
N LEU A 8 1.25 5.98 -1.16
CA LEU A 8 0.12 6.65 -1.81
C LEU A 8 -0.77 5.65 -2.56
N ALA A 9 -1.72 5.06 -1.83
CA ALA A 9 -2.64 4.01 -2.29
C ALA A 9 -4.04 4.53 -2.67
N ALA A 10 -4.21 5.85 -2.87
CA ALA A 10 -5.48 6.48 -3.26
C ALA A 10 -5.73 6.53 -4.78
N GLY A 11 -4.91 5.84 -5.58
CA GLY A 11 -5.02 5.86 -7.03
C GLY A 11 -6.16 5.00 -7.58
N SER A 12 -7.15 5.63 -8.22
CA SER A 12 -8.29 4.98 -8.91
C SER A 12 -7.97 4.09 -10.13
N ALA A 13 -6.69 3.84 -10.43
CA ALA A 13 -6.20 3.02 -11.55
C ALA A 13 -6.85 3.25 -12.95
N ARG A 14 -7.40 4.44 -13.21
CA ARG A 14 -8.09 4.81 -14.47
C ARG A 14 -7.31 4.57 -15.76
N ARG A 15 -5.97 4.71 -15.72
CA ARG A 15 -5.10 4.48 -16.90
C ARG A 15 -4.63 3.03 -17.04
N PHE A 16 -4.72 2.23 -15.99
CA PHE A 16 -4.22 0.86 -15.95
C PHE A 16 -5.34 -0.18 -16.16
N GLY A 17 -6.60 0.24 -16.23
CA GLY A 17 -7.75 -0.61 -16.52
C GLY A 17 -8.21 -1.51 -15.37
N ALA A 18 -7.38 -1.72 -14.34
CA ALA A 18 -7.71 -2.50 -13.13
C ALA A 18 -6.94 -1.96 -11.92
N ASP A 19 -7.40 -2.28 -10.69
CA ASP A 19 -6.71 -1.86 -9.46
C ASP A 19 -5.29 -2.45 -9.41
N LYS A 20 -4.31 -1.61 -9.77
CA LYS A 20 -2.89 -1.99 -9.83
C LYS A 20 -2.35 -2.51 -8.50
N LEU A 21 -2.98 -2.14 -7.38
CA LEU A 21 -2.55 -2.57 -6.06
C LEU A 21 -2.81 -4.07 -5.84
N LEU A 22 -3.85 -4.61 -6.48
CA LEU A 22 -4.21 -6.02 -6.41
C LEU A 22 -3.56 -6.86 -7.53
N ALA A 23 -2.79 -6.23 -8.42
CA ALA A 23 -2.03 -6.96 -9.43
C ALA A 23 -1.03 -7.88 -8.74
N ARG A 24 -0.99 -9.15 -9.17
CA ARG A 24 -0.08 -10.15 -8.60
C ARG A 24 1.28 -10.09 -9.29
N LEU A 25 2.34 -10.20 -8.50
CA LEU A 25 3.70 -10.42 -8.95
C LEU A 25 3.94 -11.91 -9.25
N PRO A 26 5.04 -12.29 -9.93
CA PRO A 26 5.35 -13.70 -10.23
C PRO A 26 5.42 -14.64 -9.01
N GLY A 27 5.56 -14.09 -7.80
CA GLY A 27 5.52 -14.84 -6.53
C GLY A 27 4.13 -15.00 -5.91
N GLY A 28 3.06 -14.50 -6.55
CA GLY A 28 1.69 -14.59 -6.06
C GLY A 28 1.26 -13.44 -5.15
N ASP A 29 2.21 -12.75 -4.50
CA ASP A 29 1.94 -11.54 -3.72
C ASP A 29 1.40 -10.41 -4.60
N THR A 30 0.60 -9.53 -4.00
CA THR A 30 0.15 -8.32 -4.67
C THR A 30 1.24 -7.25 -4.67
N VAL A 31 1.21 -6.36 -5.66
CA VAL A 31 2.07 -5.17 -5.68
C VAL A 31 1.92 -4.40 -4.37
N LEU A 32 0.70 -4.29 -3.82
CA LEU A 32 0.44 -3.65 -2.54
C LEU A 32 1.22 -4.29 -1.39
N ALA A 33 1.07 -5.61 -1.20
CA ALA A 33 1.70 -6.32 -0.09
C ALA A 33 3.23 -6.25 -0.17
N THR A 34 3.79 -6.43 -1.37
CA THR A 34 5.24 -6.32 -1.58
C THR A 34 5.75 -4.91 -1.36
N SER A 35 5.06 -3.88 -1.86
CA SER A 35 5.45 -2.47 -1.63
C SER A 35 5.34 -2.08 -0.16
N ALA A 36 4.27 -2.50 0.52
CA ALA A 36 4.03 -2.24 1.93
C ALA A 36 5.14 -2.84 2.79
N GLY A 37 5.39 -4.15 2.66
CA GLY A 37 6.42 -4.83 3.45
C GLY A 37 7.81 -4.24 3.24
N ARG A 38 8.16 -3.90 2.00
CA ARG A 38 9.45 -3.25 1.69
C ARG A 38 9.57 -1.86 2.32
N LEU A 39 8.49 -1.07 2.32
CA LEU A 39 8.50 0.26 2.91
C LEU A 39 8.67 0.16 4.43
N VAL A 40 7.83 -0.64 5.10
CA VAL A 40 7.86 -0.83 6.56
C VAL A 40 9.24 -1.30 7.03
N ALA A 41 9.91 -2.19 6.28
CA ALA A 41 11.24 -2.67 6.62
C ALA A 41 12.38 -1.63 6.44
N ALA A 42 12.13 -0.53 5.71
CA ALA A 42 13.17 0.42 5.31
C ALA A 42 13.14 1.76 6.06
N VAL A 43 12.11 2.03 6.88
CA VAL A 43 11.90 3.33 7.54
C VAL A 43 11.51 3.17 9.00
N ASP A 44 11.63 4.24 9.80
CA ASP A 44 11.28 4.21 11.23
C ASP A 44 9.75 4.17 11.48
N ALA A 45 8.97 4.65 10.51
CA ALA A 45 7.51 4.56 10.51
C ALA A 45 6.99 4.72 9.10
N ALA A 46 5.87 4.08 8.79
CA ALA A 46 5.23 4.18 7.50
C ALA A 46 3.73 4.44 7.67
N LEU A 47 3.14 5.21 6.75
CA LEU A 47 1.72 5.54 6.73
C LEU A 47 1.14 5.29 5.34
N ALA A 48 -0.12 4.88 5.28
CA ALA A 48 -0.90 4.72 4.06
C ALA A 48 -1.79 5.94 3.79
N VAL A 49 -1.88 6.33 2.52
CA VAL A 49 -2.87 7.30 2.06
C VAL A 49 -3.88 6.58 1.17
N VAL A 50 -5.11 6.47 1.63
CA VAL A 50 -6.22 5.82 0.93
C VAL A 50 -7.39 6.79 0.69
N PRO A 51 -8.31 6.49 -0.24
CA PRO A 51 -9.53 7.28 -0.37
C PRO A 51 -10.37 7.16 0.90
N ALA A 52 -10.98 8.26 1.36
CA ALA A 52 -11.69 8.29 2.65
C ALA A 52 -12.84 7.26 2.76
N ALA A 53 -13.47 6.91 1.64
CA ALA A 53 -14.55 5.93 1.58
C ALA A 53 -14.08 4.46 1.47
N ASP A 54 -12.78 4.21 1.32
CA ASP A 54 -12.23 2.88 1.05
C ASP A 54 -11.69 2.21 2.33
N HIS A 55 -12.60 1.93 3.24
CA HIS A 55 -12.28 1.32 4.54
C HIS A 55 -11.68 -0.08 4.42
N ALA A 56 -12.01 -0.81 3.36
CA ALA A 56 -11.46 -2.14 3.10
C ALA A 56 -9.96 -2.05 2.79
N ARG A 57 -9.57 -1.10 1.92
CA ARG A 57 -8.14 -0.86 1.64
C ARG A 57 -7.39 -0.34 2.87
N ALA A 58 -8.02 0.50 3.69
CA ALA A 58 -7.44 0.97 4.95
C ALA A 58 -7.09 -0.22 5.87
N ARG A 59 -8.05 -1.10 6.14
CA ARG A 59 -7.84 -2.27 7.01
C ARG A 59 -6.75 -3.21 6.49
N LEU A 60 -6.72 -3.47 5.18
CA LEU A 60 -5.68 -4.31 4.59
C LEU A 60 -4.28 -3.71 4.79
N LEU A 61 -4.16 -2.39 4.71
CA LEU A 61 -2.89 -1.69 4.93
C LEU A 61 -2.49 -1.67 6.41
N ASP A 62 -3.45 -1.50 7.32
CA ASP A 62 -3.23 -1.63 8.76
C ASP A 62 -2.64 -3.01 9.10
N GLU A 63 -3.21 -4.09 8.54
CA GLU A 63 -2.73 -5.47 8.73
C GLU A 63 -1.29 -5.68 8.21
N LEU A 64 -0.86 -4.85 7.25
CA LEU A 64 0.49 -4.85 6.69
C LEU A 64 1.45 -3.90 7.42
N GLY A 65 1.02 -3.28 8.53
CA GLY A 65 1.82 -2.34 9.32
C GLY A 65 1.86 -0.91 8.77
N LEU A 66 0.85 -0.54 7.98
CA LEU A 66 0.68 0.80 7.39
C LEU A 66 -0.66 1.42 7.85
N PRO A 67 -0.68 2.08 9.01
CA PRO A 67 -1.84 2.83 9.47
C PRO A 67 -2.13 4.08 8.63
#